data_AF-A0A2V7KGN5-F1
#
_entry.id   AF-A0A2V7KGN5-F1
#
_cell.length_a   1.000
_cell.length_b   1.000
_cell.length_c   1.000
_cell.angle_alpha   90.00
_cell.angle_beta   90.00
_cell.angle_gamma   90.00
#
_symmetry.space_group_name_H-M   'P 1'
#
loop_
_entity.id
_entity.type
_entity.pdbx_description
1 polymer ?
#
loop_
_entity_poly.entity_id
_entity_poly.type
_entity_poly.pdbx_seq_one_letter_code
_entity_poly.pdbx_strand_id
1 'polypeptide(L)' 'RAQQMRALIAQDFRNAFDRGVDLLFTPTVPSPAFKAGEKLGDPIAMYMSDIFTVTANLAGLPAMSLP' A
#
# COMPACT_ATOMS: atom_id res chain seq x y z
N ARG A 1 11.24 5.97 -15.49
CA ARG A 1 10.97 4.53 -15.24
C ARG A 1 9.98 4.33 -14.08
N ALA A 2 10.10 5.01 -12.93
CA ALA A 2 9.11 4.92 -11.84
C ALA A 2 7.70 5.47 -12.18
N GLN A 3 7.60 6.56 -12.97
CA GLN A 3 6.30 7.13 -13.37
C GLN A 3 5.45 6.19 -14.22
N GLN A 4 6.08 5.34 -15.04
CA GLN A 4 5.37 4.30 -15.81
C GLN A 4 4.77 3.25 -14.89
N MET A 5 5.52 2.82 -13.86
CA MET A 5 5.00 1.88 -12.87
C MET A 5 3.81 2.46 -12.10
N ARG A 6 3.87 3.74 -11.72
CA ARG A 6 2.75 4.44 -11.09
C ARG A 6 1.49 4.42 -11.98
N ALA A 7 1.66 4.64 -13.29
CA ALA A 7 0.55 4.60 -14.23
C ALA A 7 -0.07 3.19 -14.36
N LEU A 8 0.77 2.14 -14.35
CA LEU A 8 0.30 0.75 -14.36
C LEU A 8 -0.48 0.40 -13.09
N ILE A 9 0.04 0.76 -11.90
CA ILE A 9 -0.66 0.55 -10.63
C ILE A 9 -2.04 1.24 -10.66
N ALA A 10 -2.10 2.51 -11.07
CA ALA A 10 -3.38 3.21 -11.18
C ALA A 10 -4.34 2.57 -12.20
N GLN A 11 -3.80 1.97 -13.27
CA GLN A 11 -4.60 1.24 -14.25
C GLN A 11 -5.17 -0.06 -13.68
N ASP A 12 -4.42 -0.79 -12.86
CA ASP A 12 -4.90 -2.03 -12.23
C ASP A 12 -6.10 -1.76 -11.30
N PHE A 13 -6.03 -0.70 -10.49
CA PHE A 13 -7.15 -0.30 -9.65
C PHE A 13 -8.36 0.13 -10.47
N ARG A 14 -8.18 0.95 -11.52
CA ARG A 14 -9.28 1.34 -12.43
C ARG A 14 -9.95 0.12 -13.05
N ASN A 15 -9.16 -0.82 -13.56
CA ASN A 15 -9.68 -2.06 -14.14
C ASN A 15 -10.48 -2.89 -13.13
N ALA A 16 -10.07 -2.91 -11.85
CA ALA A 16 -10.81 -3.61 -10.80
C ALA A 16 -12.17 -2.95 -10.54
N PHE A 17 -12.19 -1.62 -10.39
CA PHE A 17 -13.43 -0.86 -10.18
C PHE A 17 -14.37 -0.92 -11.39
N ASP A 18 -13.83 -0.83 -12.62
CA ASP A 18 -14.60 -0.96 -13.87
C ASP A 18 -15.27 -2.33 -14.03
N ARG A 19 -14.74 -3.37 -13.37
CA ARG A 19 -15.34 -4.72 -13.32
C ARG A 19 -16.44 -4.86 -12.27
N GLY A 20 -16.85 -3.77 -11.62
CA GLY A 20 -17.91 -3.75 -10.61
C GLY A 20 -17.44 -4.09 -9.20
N VAL A 21 -16.15 -3.93 -8.89
CA VAL A 21 -15.66 -3.98 -7.51
C VAL A 21 -15.94 -2.63 -6.86
N ASP A 22 -16.53 -2.60 -5.67
CA ASP A 22 -16.81 -1.35 -4.96
C ASP A 22 -15.70 -0.97 -3.96
N LEU A 23 -15.07 -1.97 -3.34
CA LEU A 23 -13.99 -1.80 -2.37
C LEU A 23 -12.96 -2.92 -2.46
N LEU A 24 -11.73 -2.58 -2.05
CA LEU A 24 -10.63 -3.53 -1.87
C LEU A 24 -10.22 -3.53 -0.40
N PHE A 25 -10.04 -4.72 0.16
CA PHE A 25 -9.61 -4.91 1.54
C PHE A 25 -8.28 -5.63 1.60
N THR A 26 -7.35 -5.07 2.36
CA THR A 26 -6.06 -5.67 2.70
C THR A 26 -5.76 -5.38 4.17
N PRO A 27 -4.90 -6.17 4.82
CA PRO A 27 -4.26 -5.72 6.03
C PRO A 27 -3.60 -4.35 5.79
N THR A 28 -3.70 -3.42 6.75
CA THR A 28 -3.03 -2.12 6.62
C THR A 28 -1.51 -2.28 6.75
N VAL A 29 -1.05 -3.21 7.57
CA VAL A 29 0.37 -3.48 7.83
C VAL A 29 0.64 -4.99 7.88
N PRO A 30 1.85 -5.46 7.50
CA PRO A 30 2.15 -6.90 7.41
C PRO A 30 2.34 -7.59 8.77
N SER A 31 2.57 -6.82 9.84
CA SER A 31 2.77 -7.31 11.20
C SER A 31 2.17 -6.35 12.22
N PRO A 32 1.91 -6.81 13.45
CA PRO A 32 1.65 -5.91 14.58
C PRO A 32 2.78 -4.90 14.80
N ALA A 33 2.52 -3.92 15.67
CA ALA A 33 3.50 -2.90 16.06
C ALA A 33 4.80 -3.52 16.58
N PHE A 34 5.93 -3.07 16.02
CA PHE A 34 7.28 -3.43 16.47
C PHE A 34 7.73 -2.51 17.61
N LYS A 35 8.74 -2.93 18.38
CA LYS A 35 9.27 -2.14 19.51
C LYS A 35 10.01 -0.90 19.02
N ALA A 36 10.04 0.13 19.85
CA ALA A 36 10.85 1.32 19.58
C ALA A 36 12.33 0.93 19.36
N GLY A 37 12.91 1.39 18.26
CA GLY A 37 14.30 1.10 17.91
C GLY A 37 14.54 -0.22 17.16
N GLU A 38 13.57 -1.13 17.11
CA GLU A 38 13.74 -2.49 16.57
C GLU A 38 14.16 -2.50 15.09
N LYS A 39 13.65 -1.55 14.30
CA LYS A 39 13.93 -1.44 12.86
C LYS A 39 14.89 -0.30 12.49
N LEU A 40 15.57 0.32 13.45
CA LEU A 40 16.51 1.42 13.16
C LEU A 40 17.81 0.95 12.50
N GLY A 41 18.23 -0.30 12.75
CA GLY A 41 19.44 -0.88 12.18
C GLY A 41 19.30 -1.37 10.73
N ASP A 42 18.07 -1.51 10.24
CA ASP A 42 17.77 -1.95 8.87
C ASP A 42 16.66 -1.08 8.25
N PRO A 43 17.02 -0.07 7.45
CA PRO A 43 16.07 0.81 6.77
C PRO A 43 15.11 0.06 5.83
N ILE A 44 15.52 -1.08 5.26
CA ILE A 44 14.67 -1.85 4.35
C ILE A 44 13.53 -2.52 5.12
N ALA A 45 13.84 -3.07 6.30
CA ALA A 45 12.83 -3.63 7.20
C ALA A 45 11.78 -2.58 7.62
N MET A 46 12.18 -1.31 7.74
CA MET A 46 11.26 -0.20 7.99
C MET A 46 10.31 0.00 6.79
N TYR A 47 10.83 0.09 5.56
CA TYR A 47 10.03 0.29 4.34
C TYR A 47 9.02 -0.82 4.07
N MET A 48 9.34 -2.07 4.44
CA MET A 48 8.40 -3.18 4.29
C MET A 48 7.13 -3.00 5.12
N SER A 49 7.13 -2.14 6.13
CA SER A 49 5.93 -1.84 6.93
C SER A 49 4.83 -1.17 6.08
N ASP A 50 5.20 -0.46 5.01
CA ASP A 50 4.27 0.30 4.16
C ASP A 50 3.86 -0.45 2.87
N ILE A 51 4.20 -1.73 2.75
CA ILE A 51 3.99 -2.51 1.52
C ILE A 51 2.53 -2.52 1.03
N PHE A 52 1.56 -2.44 1.95
CA PHE A 52 0.13 -2.42 1.64
C PHE A 52 -0.48 -1.01 1.59
N THR A 53 0.23 0.02 2.06
CA THR A 53 -0.30 1.39 2.15
C THR A 53 0.11 2.23 0.95
N VAL A 54 1.33 2.05 0.42
CA VAL A 54 1.86 2.90 -0.67
C VAL A 54 1.08 2.76 -1.99
N THR A 55 0.43 1.63 -2.24
CA THR A 55 -0.30 1.36 -3.48
C THR A 55 -1.47 2.32 -3.67
N ALA A 56 -2.20 2.63 -2.59
CA ALA A 56 -3.30 3.61 -2.60
C ALA A 56 -2.79 5.02 -2.95
N ASN A 57 -1.67 5.45 -2.35
CA ASN A 57 -1.05 6.75 -2.63
C ASN A 57 -0.57 6.86 -4.09
N LEU A 58 0.04 5.79 -4.61
CA LEU A 58 0.52 5.74 -5.99
C LEU A 58 -0.64 5.78 -7.00
N ALA A 59 -1.72 5.08 -6.71
CA ALA A 59 -2.95 5.07 -7.51
C ALA A 59 -3.78 6.36 -7.37
N GLY A 60 -3.52 7.18 -6.33
CA GLY A 60 -4.27 8.40 -6.06
C GLY A 60 -5.68 8.14 -5.51
N LEU A 61 -5.84 7.07 -4.74
CA LEU A 61 -7.13 6.62 -4.21
C LEU A 61 -7.28 6.99 -2.72
N PRO A 62 -8.53 7.20 -2.25
CA PRO A 62 -8.80 7.25 -0.82
C PRO A 62 -8.60 5.87 -0.19
N ALA A 63 -8.11 5.83 1.05
CA ALA A 63 -7.94 4.61 1.83
C ALA A 63 -8.25 4.86 3.31
N MET A 64 -8.70 3.81 4.01
CA MET A 64 -9.07 3.83 5.42
C MET A 64 -8.47 2.60 6.12
N SER A 65 -8.02 2.78 7.35
CA SER A 65 -7.66 1.68 8.26
C SER A 65 -8.67 1.64 9.40
N LEU A 66 -9.16 0.44 9.71
CA LEU A 66 -10.10 0.16 10.80
C LEU A 66 -9.49 -0.88 11.73
N PRO A 67 -9.72 -0.77 13.06
CA PRO A 67 -9.17 -1.69 14.06
C PRO A 67 -9.83 -3.08 14.03
#